data_AF-T2GD88-F1
#
_entry.id   AF-T2GD88-F1
#
_cell.length_a   1.000
_cell.length_b   1.000
_cell.length_c   1.000
_cell.angle_alpha   90.00
_cell.angle_beta   90.00
_cell.angle_gamma   90.00
#
_symmetry.space_group_name_H-M   'P 1'
#
loop_
_entity.id
_entity.type
_entity.pdbx_description
1 polymer ?
#
loop_
_entity_poly.entity_id
_entity_poly.type
_entity_poly.pdbx_seq_one_letter_code
_entity_poly.pdbx_strand_id
1 'polypeptide(L)'
;MQESCMTDTFRYPRPPRLAVFLVAAHFCLSLGGLLLHLRIHPVVESYFHWWATGAGLINCLLLPLLFLHPRGVGFACVLNVLTVILGTLGMAYFSLHAMTWPASVLTIILHSTLPDIIILLAKLPLGQMILETMRPHGPRPEGQRGCR
;
A
#
# COMPACT_ATOMS: atom_id res chain seq x y z
N MET A 1 13.31 -26.68 -38.53
CA MET A 1 12.30 -26.96 -37.49
C MET A 1 12.82 -26.37 -36.18
N GLN A 2 12.43 -25.14 -35.89
CA GLN A 2 13.05 -24.27 -34.88
C GLN A 2 11.98 -23.58 -34.01
N GLU A 3 10.88 -24.27 -33.76
CA GLU A 3 9.68 -23.72 -33.10
C GLU A 3 9.46 -24.23 -31.66
N SER A 4 10.45 -24.86 -31.02
CA SER A 4 10.30 -25.36 -29.62
C SER A 4 10.85 -24.44 -28.53
N CYS A 5 11.36 -23.24 -28.85
CA CYS A 5 11.98 -22.34 -27.88
C CYS A 5 11.11 -21.12 -27.52
N MET A 6 9.78 -21.25 -27.50
CA MET A 6 8.90 -20.11 -27.19
C MET A 6 7.66 -20.46 -26.37
N THR A 7 7.75 -21.52 -25.57
CA THR A 7 6.78 -21.82 -24.50
C THR A 7 7.54 -22.16 -23.22
N ASP A 8 8.57 -21.37 -22.90
CA ASP A 8 9.02 -21.33 -21.51
C ASP A 8 7.94 -20.57 -20.75
N THR A 9 6.98 -21.33 -20.21
CA THR A 9 5.95 -20.81 -19.33
C THR A 9 6.69 -20.03 -18.26
N PHE A 10 6.59 -18.69 -18.31
CA PHE A 10 7.15 -17.80 -17.30
C PHE A 10 6.48 -18.17 -15.96
N ARG A 11 7.04 -19.19 -15.29
CA ARG A 11 6.58 -19.61 -13.98
C ARG A 11 7.04 -18.52 -13.06
N TYR A 12 6.10 -17.69 -12.65
CA TYR A 12 6.40 -16.69 -11.66
C TYR A 12 6.86 -17.41 -10.39
N PRO A 13 8.06 -17.10 -9.89
CA PRO A 13 8.53 -17.70 -8.67
C PRO A 13 7.54 -17.41 -7.54
N ARG A 14 7.38 -18.37 -6.63
CA ARG A 14 6.64 -18.11 -5.39
C ARG A 14 7.24 -16.90 -4.69
N PRO A 15 6.42 -16.06 -4.02
CA PRO A 15 6.92 -14.90 -3.30
C PRO A 15 7.99 -15.36 -2.29
N PRO A 16 9.16 -14.70 -2.24
CA PRO A 16 10.17 -15.01 -1.23
C PRO A 16 9.59 -14.73 0.16
N ARG A 17 10.09 -15.41 1.20
CA ARG A 17 9.61 -15.24 2.58
C ARG A 17 9.63 -13.77 3.02
N LEU A 18 10.64 -13.01 2.59
CA LEU A 18 10.75 -11.57 2.85
C LEU A 18 9.55 -10.79 2.29
N ALA A 19 9.11 -11.08 1.06
CA ALA A 19 7.95 -10.42 0.48
C ALA A 19 6.69 -10.68 1.30
N VAL A 20 6.50 -11.91 1.79
CA VAL A 20 5.35 -12.26 2.65
C VAL A 20 5.36 -11.46 3.95
N PHE A 21 6.53 -11.30 4.60
CA PHE A 21 6.66 -10.46 5.80
C PHE A 21 6.36 -8.99 5.50
N LEU A 22 6.84 -8.45 4.37
CA LEU A 22 6.57 -7.08 3.97
C LEU A 22 5.08 -6.85 3.65
N VAL A 23 4.41 -7.81 3.00
CA VAL A 23 2.97 -7.78 2.76
C VAL A 23 2.20 -7.85 4.09
N ALA A 24 2.61 -8.69 5.03
CA ALA A 24 1.99 -8.77 6.34
C ALA A 24 2.15 -7.46 7.13
N ALA A 25 3.33 -6.82 7.05
CA ALA A 25 3.53 -5.49 7.61
C ALA A 25 2.61 -4.45 6.96
N HIS A 26 2.43 -4.50 5.63
CA HIS A 26 1.53 -3.61 4.89
C HIS A 26 0.07 -3.80 5.31
N PHE A 27 -0.34 -5.06 5.51
CA PHE A 27 -1.64 -5.42 6.05
C PHE A 27 -1.84 -4.84 7.45
N CYS A 28 -0.92 -5.09 8.39
CA CYS A 28 -1.01 -4.59 9.76
C CYS A 28 -1.05 -3.05 9.81
N LEU A 29 -0.25 -2.38 8.99
CA LEU A 29 -0.23 -0.93 8.90
C LEU A 29 -1.57 -0.38 8.36
N SER A 30 -2.12 -1.04 7.34
CA SER A 30 -3.44 -0.69 6.78
C SER A 30 -4.59 -0.94 7.75
N LEU A 31 -4.53 -2.05 8.49
CA LEU A 31 -5.51 -2.38 9.54
C LEU A 31 -5.44 -1.37 10.69
N GLY A 32 -4.23 -1.04 11.16
CA GLY A 32 -4.02 -0.03 12.19
C GLY A 32 -4.57 1.34 11.79
N GLY A 33 -4.29 1.77 10.54
CA GLY A 33 -4.85 3.02 9.99
C GLY A 33 -6.37 3.00 9.88
N LEU A 34 -6.97 1.90 9.43
CA LEU A 34 -8.43 1.76 9.34
C LEU A 34 -9.08 1.81 10.73
N LEU A 35 -8.52 1.13 11.72
CA LEU A 35 -9.04 1.15 13.10
C LEU A 35 -8.92 2.54 13.73
N LEU A 36 -7.81 3.24 13.49
CA LEU A 36 -7.62 4.61 13.95
C LEU A 36 -8.65 5.56 13.30
N HIS A 37 -8.87 5.40 11.99
CA HIS A 37 -9.85 6.18 11.25
C HIS A 37 -11.28 5.95 11.78
N LEU A 38 -11.68 4.70 12.01
CA LEU A 38 -13.00 4.35 12.56
C LEU A 38 -13.23 4.89 13.98
N ARG A 39 -12.15 5.05 14.75
CA ARG A 39 -12.22 5.67 16.08
C ARG A 39 -12.52 7.16 16.01
N ILE A 40 -11.97 7.86 15.01
CA ILE A 40 -12.12 9.32 14.86
C ILE A 40 -13.40 9.66 14.07
N HIS A 41 -13.73 8.87 13.05
CA HIS A 41 -14.88 9.04 12.18
C HIS A 41 -15.72 7.76 12.11
N PRO A 42 -16.69 7.57 13.03
CA PRO A 42 -17.59 6.42 12.97
C PRO A 42 -18.44 6.49 11.69
N VAL A 43 -18.52 5.36 10.99
CA VAL A 43 -19.23 5.22 9.69
C VAL A 43 -20.74 5.46 9.80
N VAL A 44 -21.27 5.40 11.03
CA VAL A 44 -22.70 5.52 11.34
C VAL A 44 -23.18 6.97 11.28
N GLU A 45 -22.27 7.95 11.37
CA GLU A 45 -22.62 9.37 11.46
C GLU A 45 -22.82 10.06 10.10
N SER A 46 -22.20 9.57 9.01
CA SER A 46 -22.32 10.20 7.70
C SER A 46 -21.97 9.27 6.54
N TYR A 47 -22.73 9.36 5.44
CA TYR A 47 -22.41 8.71 4.17
C TYR A 47 -21.03 9.12 3.62
N PHE A 48 -20.54 10.31 3.97
CA PHE A 48 -19.21 10.76 3.59
C PHE A 48 -18.07 10.02 4.33
N HIS A 49 -18.32 9.29 5.41
CA HIS A 49 -17.30 8.47 6.08
C HIS A 49 -17.15 7.07 5.44
N TRP A 50 -18.13 6.66 4.62
CA TRP A 50 -18.13 5.34 3.97
C TRP A 50 -17.08 5.22 2.87
N TRP A 51 -16.81 6.29 2.12
CA TRP A 51 -15.80 6.23 1.05
C TRP A 51 -14.40 5.98 1.62
N ALA A 52 -14.04 6.66 2.71
CA ALA A 52 -12.73 6.54 3.36
C ALA A 52 -12.57 5.16 4.01
N THR A 53 -13.62 4.66 4.67
CA THR A 53 -13.67 3.30 5.20
C THR A 53 -13.52 2.25 4.10
N GLY A 54 -14.21 2.43 2.98
CA GLY A 54 -14.10 1.55 1.80
C GLY A 54 -12.69 1.57 1.20
N ALA A 55 -12.08 2.74 1.07
CA ALA A 55 -10.69 2.88 0.61
C ALA A 55 -9.70 2.20 1.58
N GLY A 56 -9.94 2.30 2.89
CA GLY A 56 -9.18 1.59 3.92
C GLY A 56 -9.33 0.07 3.82
N LEU A 57 -10.54 -0.43 3.53
CA LEU A 57 -10.79 -1.86 3.35
C LEU A 57 -10.12 -2.42 2.10
N ILE A 58 -10.16 -1.69 0.97
CA ILE A 58 -9.40 -2.03 -0.25
C ILE A 58 -7.91 -2.12 0.08
N ASN A 59 -7.40 -1.16 0.85
CA ASN A 59 -6.02 -1.15 1.31
C ASN A 59 -5.66 -2.30 2.25
N CYS A 60 -6.60 -2.72 3.09
CA CYS A 60 -6.39 -3.79 4.05
C CYS A 60 -6.51 -5.18 3.42
N LEU A 61 -7.36 -5.37 2.42
CA LEU A 61 -7.65 -6.71 1.88
C LEU A 61 -7.14 -6.87 0.44
N LEU A 62 -7.54 -5.97 -0.46
CA LEU A 62 -7.24 -6.12 -1.88
C LEU A 62 -5.75 -5.95 -2.16
N LEU A 63 -5.12 -4.91 -1.60
CA LEU A 63 -3.70 -4.63 -1.85
C LEU A 63 -2.77 -5.76 -1.41
N PRO A 64 -2.88 -6.32 -0.19
CA PRO A 64 -2.05 -7.45 0.23
C PRO A 64 -2.19 -8.68 -0.66
N LEU A 65 -3.41 -9.02 -1.08
CA LEU A 65 -3.65 -10.12 -2.02
C LEU A 65 -2.98 -9.86 -3.38
N LEU A 66 -3.05 -8.62 -3.85
CA LEU A 66 -2.47 -8.21 -5.12
C LEU A 66 -0.94 -8.17 -5.07
N PHE A 67 -0.35 -7.77 -3.94
CA PHE A 67 1.08 -7.80 -3.69
C PHE A 67 1.65 -9.23 -3.61
N LEU A 68 0.88 -10.21 -3.13
CA LEU A 68 1.27 -11.62 -3.16
C LEU A 68 1.23 -12.22 -4.57
N HIS A 69 0.55 -11.57 -5.52
CA HIS A 69 0.45 -12.05 -6.88
C HIS A 69 1.56 -11.47 -7.77
N PRO A 70 2.44 -12.30 -8.36
CA PRO A 70 3.60 -11.80 -9.12
C PRO A 70 3.24 -10.95 -10.35
N ARG A 71 2.10 -11.23 -10.99
CA ARG A 71 1.57 -10.41 -12.10
C ARG A 71 0.90 -9.13 -11.61
N GLY A 72 0.44 -9.12 -10.35
CA GLY A 72 -0.31 -8.03 -9.75
C GLY A 72 0.57 -7.01 -9.02
N VAL A 73 1.80 -7.35 -8.66
CA VAL A 73 2.65 -6.50 -7.80
C VAL A 73 2.87 -5.08 -8.34
N GLY A 74 3.05 -4.93 -9.65
CA GLY A 74 3.19 -3.61 -10.28
C GLY A 74 1.92 -2.78 -10.16
N PHE A 75 0.76 -3.40 -10.44
CA PHE A 75 -0.54 -2.77 -10.28
C PHE A 75 -0.85 -2.45 -8.81
N ALA A 76 -0.48 -3.33 -7.89
CA ALA A 76 -0.62 -3.13 -6.45
C ALA A 76 0.21 -1.93 -5.98
N CYS A 77 1.42 -1.74 -6.50
CA CYS A 77 2.26 -0.59 -6.18
C CYS A 77 1.63 0.72 -6.67
N VAL A 78 1.06 0.75 -7.89
CA VAL A 78 0.38 1.94 -8.42
C VAL A 78 -0.87 2.26 -7.60
N LEU A 79 -1.70 1.25 -7.30
CA LEU A 79 -2.87 1.42 -6.43
C LEU A 79 -2.49 1.88 -5.02
N ASN A 80 -1.37 1.40 -4.48
CA ASN A 80 -0.85 1.86 -3.18
C ASN A 80 -0.55 3.35 -3.21
N VAL A 81 0.17 3.84 -4.22
CA VAL A 81 0.45 5.27 -4.37
C VAL A 81 -0.84 6.07 -4.55
N LEU A 82 -1.74 5.61 -5.43
CA LEU A 82 -3.01 6.29 -5.71
C LEU A 82 -3.86 6.43 -4.45
N THR A 83 -4.03 5.36 -3.69
CA THR A 83 -4.84 5.38 -2.46
C THR A 83 -4.21 6.22 -1.36
N VAL A 84 -2.87 6.29 -1.27
CA VAL A 84 -2.17 7.22 -0.37
C VAL A 84 -2.44 8.67 -0.75
N ILE A 85 -2.36 9.03 -2.04
CA ILE A 85 -2.66 10.38 -2.53
C ILE A 85 -4.11 10.75 -2.22
N LEU A 86 -5.06 9.90 -2.60
CA LEU A 86 -6.49 10.17 -2.39
C LEU A 86 -6.84 10.26 -0.90
N GLY A 87 -6.29 9.36 -0.07
CA GLY A 87 -6.46 9.41 1.37
C GLY A 87 -5.91 10.69 1.99
N THR A 88 -4.70 11.09 1.58
CA THR A 88 -4.05 12.31 2.09
C THR A 88 -4.82 13.57 1.68
N LEU A 89 -5.26 13.67 0.42
CA LEU A 89 -6.06 14.80 -0.06
C LEU A 89 -7.42 14.86 0.64
N GLY A 90 -8.10 13.72 0.78
CA GLY A 90 -9.37 13.64 1.49
C GLY A 90 -9.24 14.08 2.94
N MET A 91 -8.25 13.54 3.65
CA MET A 91 -7.97 13.91 5.04
C MET A 91 -7.57 15.37 5.18
N ALA A 92 -6.73 15.91 4.29
CA ALA A 92 -6.35 17.32 4.31
C ALA A 92 -7.56 18.23 4.08
N TYR A 93 -8.42 17.91 3.10
CA TYR A 93 -9.63 18.67 2.82
C TYR A 93 -10.59 18.72 4.03
N PHE A 94 -10.84 17.56 4.66
CA PHE A 94 -11.68 17.48 5.85
C PHE A 94 -11.06 18.17 7.05
N SER A 95 -9.75 18.04 7.25
CA SER A 95 -9.03 18.70 8.34
C SER A 95 -9.15 20.23 8.25
N LEU A 96 -9.10 20.78 7.03
CA LEU A 96 -9.31 22.23 6.81
C LEU A 96 -10.76 22.66 7.04
N HIS A 97 -11.75 21.84 6.69
CA HIS A 97 -13.18 22.18 6.86
C HIS A 97 -13.70 21.97 8.29
N ALA A 98 -13.15 21.01 9.01
CA ALA A 98 -13.56 20.66 10.38
C ALA A 98 -12.78 21.42 11.46
N MET A 99 -11.86 22.33 11.08
CA MET A 99 -11.01 23.04 12.03
C MET A 99 -11.81 24.07 12.84
N THR A 100 -12.24 23.67 14.04
CA THR A 100 -12.83 24.57 15.04
C THR A 100 -11.74 25.14 15.94
N TRP A 101 -11.60 26.47 15.97
CA TRP A 101 -10.70 27.17 16.89
C TRP A 101 -11.33 27.26 18.29
N PRO A 102 -10.56 27.11 19.39
CA PRO A 102 -9.10 27.03 19.49
C PRO A 102 -8.53 25.59 19.47
N ALA A 103 -7.51 25.35 18.65
CA ALA A 103 -6.84 24.04 18.55
C ALA A 103 -5.65 23.95 19.53
N SER A 104 -5.72 23.05 20.50
CA SER A 104 -4.55 22.68 21.33
C SER A 104 -3.68 21.63 20.61
N VAL A 105 -2.38 21.58 20.92
CA VAL A 105 -1.45 20.58 20.33
C VAL A 105 -1.94 19.15 20.59
N LEU A 106 -2.52 18.90 21.77
CA LEU A 106 -3.05 17.60 22.15
C LEU A 106 -4.28 17.22 21.31
N THR A 107 -5.19 18.17 21.04
CA THR A 107 -6.32 17.95 20.11
C THR A 107 -5.86 17.75 18.67
N ILE A 108 -4.76 18.38 18.25
CA ILE A 108 -4.20 18.12 16.93
C ILE A 108 -3.61 16.70 16.87
N ILE A 109 -2.96 16.20 17.91
CA ILE A 109 -2.39 14.84 17.85
C ILE A 109 -3.48 13.76 18.01
N LEU A 110 -4.47 13.97 18.88
CA LEU A 110 -5.48 12.96 19.21
C LEU A 110 -6.75 13.02 18.36
N HIS A 111 -7.04 14.17 17.75
CA HIS A 111 -8.26 14.43 16.99
C HIS A 111 -8.00 14.97 15.56
N SER A 112 -6.74 15.16 15.15
CA SER A 112 -6.43 15.47 13.74
C SER A 112 -6.23 14.20 12.95
N THR A 113 -6.35 14.33 11.63
CA THR A 113 -6.03 13.32 10.63
C THR A 113 -4.52 13.15 10.40
N LEU A 114 -3.68 13.83 11.18
CA LEU A 114 -2.22 13.82 11.01
C LEU A 114 -1.61 12.42 11.27
N PRO A 115 -1.96 11.68 12.34
CA PRO A 115 -1.47 10.32 12.54
C PRO A 115 -1.88 9.38 11.40
N ASP A 116 -3.12 9.50 10.91
CA ASP A 116 -3.59 8.72 9.76
C ASP A 116 -2.77 8.99 8.50
N ILE A 117 -2.46 10.27 8.20
CA ILE A 117 -1.64 10.67 7.06
C ILE A 117 -0.23 10.08 7.17
N ILE A 118 0.39 10.08 8.36
CA ILE A 118 1.70 9.48 8.57
C ILE A 118 1.65 7.97 8.32
N ILE A 119 0.62 7.28 8.81
CA ILE A 119 0.42 5.84 8.57
C ILE A 119 0.25 5.56 7.07
N LEU A 120 -0.53 6.38 6.36
CA LEU A 120 -0.70 6.31 4.91
C LEU A 120 0.64 6.49 4.18
N LEU A 121 1.42 7.50 4.52
CA LEU A 121 2.71 7.78 3.89
C LEU A 121 3.73 6.66 4.12
N ALA A 122 3.74 6.03 5.30
CA ALA A 122 4.61 4.89 5.61
C ALA A 122 4.39 3.68 4.68
N LYS A 123 3.24 3.61 3.99
CA LYS A 123 2.95 2.55 3.01
C LYS A 123 3.72 2.72 1.70
N LEU A 124 4.16 3.94 1.35
CA LEU A 124 4.89 4.21 0.12
C LEU A 124 6.23 3.46 0.05
N PRO A 125 7.17 3.65 1.00
CA PRO A 125 8.44 2.93 0.97
C PRO A 125 8.24 1.42 1.11
N LEU A 126 7.24 0.98 1.88
CA LEU A 126 6.92 -0.43 2.04
C LEU A 126 6.46 -1.08 0.73
N GLY A 127 5.59 -0.39 -0.03
CA GLY A 127 5.15 -0.84 -1.35
C GLY A 127 6.30 -0.94 -2.37
N GLN A 128 7.25 -0.01 -2.31
CA GLN A 128 8.46 -0.07 -3.14
C GLN A 128 9.34 -1.28 -2.80
N MET A 129 9.58 -1.54 -1.51
CA MET A 129 10.35 -2.71 -1.06
C MET A 129 9.70 -4.03 -1.50
N ILE A 130 8.37 -4.12 -1.43
CA ILE A 130 7.63 -5.30 -1.93
C ILE A 130 7.84 -5.45 -3.44
N LEU A 131 7.70 -4.36 -4.20
CA LEU A 131 7.87 -4.37 -5.66
C LEU A 131 9.27 -4.83 -6.05
N GLU A 132 10.31 -4.28 -5.43
CA GLU A 132 11.70 -4.65 -5.69
C GLU A 132 11.97 -6.12 -5.37
N THR A 133 11.45 -6.59 -4.23
CA THR A 133 11.63 -7.97 -3.79
C THR A 133 10.89 -8.98 -4.70
N MET A 134 9.73 -8.60 -5.23
CA MET A 134 8.91 -9.46 -6.09
C MET A 134 9.27 -9.36 -7.57
N ARG A 135 10.03 -8.34 -7.99
CA ARG A 135 10.40 -8.14 -9.39
C ARG A 135 11.28 -9.30 -9.85
N PRO A 136 10.94 -10.00 -10.93
CA PRO A 136 11.81 -11.02 -11.49
C PRO A 136 13.12 -10.34 -11.88
N HIS A 137 14.23 -10.79 -11.29
CA HIS A 137 15.54 -10.43 -11.79
C HIS A 137 15.69 -11.20 -13.10
N GLY A 138 15.65 -10.48 -14.23
CA GLY A 138 15.92 -11.08 -15.54
C GLY A 138 17.26 -11.83 -15.52
N PRO A 139 17.48 -12.79 -16.43
CA PRO A 139 18.77 -13.47 -16.52
C PRO A 139 19.89 -12.43 -16.54
N ARG A 140 20.81 -12.52 -15.58
CA ARG A 140 22.02 -11.69 -15.60
C ARG A 140 22.67 -11.92 -16.96
N PRO A 141 23.00 -10.87 -17.74
CA PRO A 141 23.68 -11.06 -19.00
C PRO A 141 24.93 -11.90 -18.75
N GLU A 142 24.99 -13.05 -19.40
CA GLU A 142 26.06 -14.05 -19.24
C GLU A 142 27.46 -13.48 -19.55
N GLY A 143 27.53 -12.30 -20.15
CA GLY A 143 28.77 -11.56 -20.44
C GLY A 143 29.48 -10.92 -19.24
N GLN A 144 29.03 -11.12 -17.99
CA GLN A 144 29.79 -10.72 -16.79
C GLN A 144 30.49 -11.89 -16.06
N ARG A 145 30.43 -13.12 -16.58
CA ARG A 145 31.41 -14.16 -16.21
C ARG A 145 32.71 -13.89 -16.98
N GLY A 146 33.39 -12.81 -16.63
CA GLY A 146 34.76 -12.61 -17.06
C GLY A 146 35.57 -13.81 -16.61
N CYS A 147 36.28 -14.44 -17.55
CA CYS A 147 37.35 -15.37 -17.23
C CYS A 147 38.32 -14.69 -16.26
N ARG A 148 38.33 -15.13 -15.01
CA ARG A 148 39.45 -14.97 -14.08
C ARG A 148 39.53 -16.22 -13.23
#